data_AF-A0A4U7JF86-F1
#
_entry.id   AF-A0A4U7JF86-F1
#
_cell.length_a   1.000
_cell.length_b   1.000
_cell.length_c   1.000
_cell.angle_alpha   90.00
_cell.angle_beta   90.00
_cell.angle_gamma   90.00
#
_symmetry.space_group_name_H-M   'P 1'
#
loop_
_entity.id
_entity.type
_entity.pdbx_description
1 polymer ?
#
loop_
_entity_poly.entity_id
_entity_poly.type
_entity_poly.pdbx_seq_one_letter_code
_entity_poly.pdbx_strand_id
1 'polypeptide(L)'
;MEIGSINSLNNLDSVQNTSSKVADDDFEKRLKAAAESGDDAELKKVCKEFEGIFISMMFKQMRATVPKSDYFSSDTATELYNSMFDDELCKVASQRGIGLGDMMYKQMSKQYGKQEVLNQTSGGIIDEKK
;
A
#
# COMPACT_ATOMS: atom_id res chain seq x y z
N MET A 1 -11.15 -21.61 -45.49
CA MET A 1 -10.15 -20.57 -45.21
C MET A 1 -10.79 -19.67 -44.16
N GLU A 2 -10.61 -20.04 -42.88
CA GLU A 2 -11.19 -19.28 -41.76
C GLU A 2 -10.23 -18.18 -41.37
N ILE A 3 -10.60 -16.94 -41.65
CA ILE A 3 -9.92 -15.78 -41.09
C ILE A 3 -10.75 -15.36 -39.89
N GLY A 4 -10.42 -15.93 -38.74
CA GLY A 4 -10.94 -15.49 -37.46
C GLY A 4 -10.55 -14.04 -37.24
N SER A 5 -11.55 -13.17 -37.25
CA SER A 5 -11.43 -11.75 -36.97
C SER A 5 -10.94 -11.56 -35.53
N ILE A 6 -9.71 -11.10 -35.39
CA ILE A 6 -9.05 -10.82 -34.11
C ILE A 6 -9.71 -9.57 -33.51
N ASN A 7 -10.59 -9.79 -32.54
CA ASN A 7 -11.15 -8.73 -31.70
C ASN A 7 -10.11 -8.34 -30.64
N SER A 8 -9.20 -7.42 -30.97
CA SER A 8 -8.05 -7.02 -30.12
C SER A 8 -8.10 -5.55 -29.67
N LEU A 9 -9.28 -4.98 -29.37
CA LEU A 9 -9.38 -3.56 -29.00
C LEU A 9 -9.97 -3.27 -27.61
N ASN A 10 -10.22 -4.28 -26.76
CA ASN A 10 -10.86 -4.06 -25.44
C ASN A 10 -9.98 -4.39 -24.22
N ASN A 11 -8.65 -4.50 -24.37
CA ASN A 11 -7.77 -5.02 -23.30
C ASN A 11 -6.82 -3.99 -22.68
N LEU A 12 -7.04 -2.68 -22.86
CA LEU A 12 -6.17 -1.65 -22.29
C LEU A 12 -6.61 -1.23 -20.87
N ASP A 13 -7.92 -1.28 -20.57
CA ASP A 13 -8.46 -0.87 -19.26
C ASP A 13 -8.23 -1.92 -18.15
N SER A 14 -7.95 -3.17 -18.51
CA SER A 14 -7.77 -4.28 -17.54
C SER A 14 -6.37 -4.29 -16.92
N VAL A 15 -5.36 -3.73 -17.60
CA VAL A 15 -3.94 -3.76 -17.19
C VAL A 15 -3.63 -2.76 -16.07
N GLN A 16 -4.30 -1.60 -16.08
CA GLN A 16 -4.18 -0.61 -15.00
C GLN A 16 -4.83 -1.08 -13.69
N ASN A 17 -5.96 -1.80 -13.77
CA ASN A 17 -6.70 -2.26 -12.60
C ASN A 17 -6.09 -3.52 -11.96
N THR A 18 -5.46 -4.39 -12.76
CA THR A 18 -4.74 -5.58 -12.26
C THR A 18 -3.41 -5.23 -11.61
N SER A 19 -2.67 -4.22 -12.11
CA SER A 19 -1.43 -3.76 -11.45
C SER A 19 -1.67 -3.20 -10.04
N SER A 20 -2.80 -2.53 -9.82
CA SER A 20 -3.15 -1.99 -8.50
C SER A 20 -3.50 -3.12 -7.51
N LYS A 21 -4.25 -4.15 -7.94
CA LYS A 21 -4.59 -5.31 -7.10
C LYS A 21 -3.39 -6.19 -6.75
N VAL A 22 -2.44 -6.38 -7.67
CA VAL A 22 -1.22 -7.17 -7.38
C VAL A 22 -0.33 -6.45 -6.37
N ALA A 23 -0.27 -5.12 -6.40
CA ALA A 23 0.44 -4.33 -5.40
C ALA A 23 -0.25 -4.37 -4.02
N ASP A 24 -1.59 -4.34 -4.00
CA ASP A 24 -2.39 -4.43 -2.76
C ASP A 24 -2.27 -5.82 -2.08
N ASP A 25 -2.36 -6.90 -2.86
CA ASP A 25 -2.21 -8.28 -2.35
C ASP A 25 -0.78 -8.57 -1.85
N ASP A 26 0.23 -7.96 -2.46
CA ASP A 26 1.64 -8.07 -2.01
C ASP A 26 1.86 -7.31 -0.70
N PHE A 27 1.26 -6.11 -0.58
CA PHE A 27 1.33 -5.32 0.65
C PHE A 27 0.72 -6.04 1.85
N GLU A 28 -0.47 -6.63 1.71
CA GLU A 28 -1.14 -7.35 2.81
C GLU A 28 -0.28 -8.50 3.33
N LYS A 29 0.35 -9.26 2.42
CA LYS A 29 1.24 -10.37 2.78
C LYS A 29 2.47 -9.88 3.53
N ARG A 30 3.11 -8.81 3.05
CA ARG A 30 4.29 -8.20 3.68
C ARG A 30 3.97 -7.63 5.06
N LEU A 31 2.80 -7.00 5.21
CA LEU A 31 2.33 -6.48 6.49
C LEU A 31 2.07 -7.60 7.51
N LYS A 32 1.39 -8.67 7.11
CA LYS A 32 1.16 -9.83 7.99
C LYS A 32 2.47 -10.50 8.38
N ALA A 33 3.37 -10.73 7.43
CA ALA A 33 4.67 -11.31 7.71
C ALA A 33 5.51 -10.45 8.68
N ALA A 34 5.49 -9.12 8.51
CA ALA A 34 6.18 -8.20 9.42
C ALA A 34 5.53 -8.11 10.81
N ALA A 35 4.20 -8.26 10.89
CA ALA A 35 3.48 -8.29 12.16
C ALA A 35 3.71 -9.60 12.93
N GLU A 36 3.79 -10.73 12.22
CA GLU A 36 4.06 -12.06 12.80
C GLU A 36 5.53 -12.28 13.17
N SER A 37 6.47 -11.65 12.45
CA SER A 37 7.91 -11.79 12.74
C SER A 37 8.34 -11.07 14.02
N GLY A 38 7.53 -10.14 14.54
CA GLY A 38 7.89 -9.31 15.70
C GLY A 38 9.00 -8.30 15.40
N ASP A 39 9.42 -8.13 14.14
CA ASP A 39 10.42 -7.16 13.75
C ASP A 39 9.78 -5.76 13.68
N ASP A 40 9.96 -5.03 14.77
CA ASP A 40 9.44 -3.69 14.98
C ASP A 40 9.94 -2.68 13.91
N ALA A 41 11.14 -2.90 13.37
CA ALA A 41 11.71 -2.04 12.32
C ALA A 41 11.07 -2.32 10.96
N GLU A 42 10.88 -3.59 10.60
CA GLU A 42 10.22 -3.97 9.34
C GLU A 42 8.73 -3.60 9.37
N LEU A 43 8.05 -3.79 10.50
CA LEU A 43 6.65 -3.39 10.68
C LEU A 43 6.48 -1.88 10.48
N LYS A 44 7.37 -1.07 11.08
CA LYS A 44 7.36 0.39 10.90
C LYS A 44 7.63 0.79 9.45
N LYS A 45 8.52 0.09 8.75
CA LYS A 45 8.82 0.35 7.34
C LYS A 45 7.62 0.06 6.45
N VAL A 46 6.97 -1.08 6.62
CA VAL A 46 5.76 -1.44 5.86
C VAL A 46 4.63 -0.44 6.14
N CYS A 47 4.44 -0.01 7.40
CA CYS A 47 3.46 1.03 7.72
C CYS A 47 3.78 2.38 7.07
N LYS A 48 5.05 2.75 6.89
CA LYS A 48 5.44 3.96 6.14
C LYS A 48 5.21 3.84 4.64
N GLU A 49 5.44 2.66 4.06
CA GLU A 49 5.15 2.40 2.65
C GLU A 49 3.63 2.53 2.38
N PHE A 50 2.80 2.04 3.30
CA PHE A 50 1.35 2.21 3.23
C PHE A 50 0.91 3.68 3.20
N GLU A 51 1.54 4.52 4.02
CA GLU A 51 1.24 5.95 4.07
C GLU A 51 1.45 6.62 2.71
N GLY A 52 2.47 6.23 1.94
CA GLY A 52 2.66 6.73 0.57
C GLY A 52 1.55 6.32 -0.39
N ILE A 53 1.10 5.06 -0.31
CA ILE A 53 -0.02 4.56 -1.11
C ILE A 53 -1.31 5.31 -0.75
N PHE A 54 -1.56 5.51 0.54
CA PHE A 54 -2.72 6.24 1.03
C PHE A 54 -2.75 7.69 0.54
N ILE A 55 -1.61 8.38 0.55
CA ILE A 55 -1.49 9.74 0.04
C ILE A 55 -1.80 9.78 -1.46
N SER A 56 -1.30 8.83 -2.25
CA SER A 56 -1.63 8.73 -3.69
C SER A 56 -3.13 8.53 -3.91
N MET A 57 -3.76 7.64 -3.13
CA MET A 57 -5.20 7.44 -3.18
C MET A 57 -5.96 8.72 -2.79
N MET A 58 -5.53 9.42 -1.74
CA MET A 58 -6.13 10.69 -1.32
C MET A 58 -6.10 11.73 -2.44
N PHE A 59 -4.94 11.94 -3.09
CA PHE A 59 -4.83 12.89 -4.20
C PHE A 59 -5.72 12.52 -5.38
N LYS A 60 -5.79 11.23 -5.73
CA LYS A 60 -6.69 10.73 -6.78
C LYS A 60 -8.15 11.03 -6.45
N GLN A 61 -8.59 10.77 -5.22
CA GLN A 61 -9.97 11.04 -4.79
C GLN A 61 -10.26 12.54 -4.75
N MET A 62 -9.34 13.37 -4.24
CA MET A 62 -9.48 14.84 -4.26
C MET A 62 -9.61 15.40 -5.69
N ARG A 63 -8.91 14.82 -6.67
CA ARG A 63 -9.00 15.23 -8.06
C ARG A 63 -10.30 14.75 -8.71
N ALA A 64 -10.78 13.57 -8.34
CA ALA A 64 -12.06 13.04 -8.80
C ALA A 64 -13.27 13.87 -8.31
N THR A 65 -13.15 14.61 -7.19
CA THR A 65 -14.21 15.51 -6.73
C THR A 65 -14.24 16.85 -7.46
N VAL A 66 -13.22 17.19 -8.25
CA VAL A 66 -13.22 18.42 -9.06
C VAL A 66 -14.12 18.16 -10.29
N PRO A 67 -15.26 18.87 -10.42
CA PRO A 67 -16.16 18.66 -11.54
C PRO A 67 -15.48 19.03 -12.86
N LYS A 68 -15.39 18.08 -13.79
CA LYS A 68 -14.96 18.34 -15.16
C LYS A 68 -16.07 19.13 -15.86
N SER A 69 -15.89 20.43 -16.02
CA SER A 69 -16.82 21.26 -16.79
C SER A 69 -16.66 20.98 -18.29
N ASP A 70 -17.76 20.89 -19.04
CA ASP A 70 -17.76 20.64 -20.50
C ASP A 70 -16.94 21.66 -21.32
N TYR A 71 -16.64 22.84 -20.76
CA TYR A 71 -15.78 23.86 -21.38
C TYR A 71 -14.28 23.58 -21.26
N PHE A 72 -13.88 22.82 -20.24
CA PHE A 72 -12.53 22.31 -20.06
C PHE A 72 -12.56 20.83 -20.38
N SER A 73 -12.75 20.50 -21.66
CA SER A 73 -12.49 19.13 -22.13
C SER A 73 -11.08 18.76 -21.71
N SER A 74 -10.96 17.66 -20.97
CA SER A 74 -9.69 17.17 -20.45
C SER A 74 -8.77 16.85 -21.61
N ASP A 75 -7.87 17.77 -21.93
CA ASP A 75 -6.83 17.54 -22.93
C ASP A 75 -5.91 16.42 -22.42
N THR A 76 -5.63 15.42 -23.27
CA THR A 76 -4.76 14.28 -22.95
C THR A 76 -3.40 14.75 -22.46
N ALA A 77 -2.88 15.87 -22.99
CA ALA A 77 -1.64 16.47 -22.52
C ALA A 77 -1.73 16.99 -21.08
N THR A 78 -2.90 17.53 -20.69
CA THR A 78 -3.16 18.00 -19.34
C THR A 78 -3.28 16.83 -18.37
N GLU A 79 -3.95 15.73 -18.74
CA GLU A 79 -4.03 14.54 -17.89
C GLU A 79 -2.65 13.90 -17.67
N LEU A 80 -1.83 13.81 -18.73
CA LEU A 80 -0.46 13.31 -18.62
C LEU A 80 0.42 14.19 -17.71
N TYR A 81 0.39 15.51 -17.90
CA TYR A 81 1.12 16.46 -17.04
C TYR A 81 0.69 16.32 -15.58
N ASN A 82 -0.62 16.21 -15.34
CA ASN A 82 -1.17 16.04 -14.00
C ASN A 82 -0.75 14.73 -13.36
N SER A 83 -0.69 13.63 -14.11
CA SER A 83 -0.19 12.34 -13.60
C SER A 83 1.26 12.46 -13.16
N MET A 84 2.13 13.06 -13.98
CA MET A 84 3.55 13.26 -13.63
C MET A 84 3.71 14.19 -12.42
N PHE A 85 2.87 15.23 -12.34
CA PHE A 85 2.86 16.14 -11.21
C PHE A 85 2.41 15.45 -9.92
N ASP A 86 1.36 14.63 -9.99
CA ASP A 86 0.86 13.86 -8.85
C ASP A 86 1.87 12.83 -8.37
N ASP A 87 2.62 12.19 -9.28
CA ASP A 87 3.68 11.25 -8.92
C ASP A 87 4.79 11.94 -8.11
N GLU A 88 5.22 13.13 -8.53
CA GLU A 88 6.27 13.87 -7.82
C GLU A 88 5.75 14.45 -6.49
N LEU A 89 4.51 14.94 -6.48
CA LEU A 89 3.86 15.41 -5.26
C LEU A 89 3.70 14.28 -4.25
N CYS A 90 3.32 13.09 -4.69
CA CYS A 90 3.23 11.89 -3.86
C CYS A 90 4.59 11.51 -3.28
N LYS A 91 5.69 11.58 -4.05
CA LYS A 91 7.04 11.31 -3.52
C LYS A 91 7.42 12.29 -2.43
N VAL A 92 7.22 13.59 -2.65
CA VAL A 92 7.55 14.63 -1.66
C VAL A 92 6.68 14.49 -0.40
N ALA A 93 5.39 14.23 -0.57
CA ALA A 93 4.46 14.03 0.54
C ALA A 93 4.79 12.74 1.33
N SER A 94 5.20 11.68 0.65
CA SER A 94 5.62 10.42 1.29
C SER A 94 6.94 10.57 2.06
N GLN A 95 7.87 11.41 1.59
CA GLN A 95 9.11 11.71 2.31
C GLN A 95 8.87 12.47 3.61
N ARG A 96 7.94 13.43 3.59
CA ARG A 96 7.60 14.23 4.77
C ARG A 96 6.74 13.42 5.75
N GLY A 97 5.82 12.62 5.24
CA GLY A 97 4.84 11.89 6.02
C GLY A 97 3.79 12.80 6.64
N ILE A 98 2.57 12.29 6.79
CA ILE A 98 1.46 12.88 7.55
C ILE A 98 1.33 12.28 8.95
N GLY A 99 2.12 11.24 9.28
CA GLY A 99 2.12 10.52 10.55
C GLY A 99 1.14 9.34 10.59
N LEU A 100 0.54 8.96 9.46
CA LEU A 100 -0.40 7.86 9.38
C LEU A 100 0.29 6.51 9.61
N GLY A 101 1.49 6.31 9.04
CA GLY A 101 2.26 5.09 9.23
C GLY A 101 2.64 4.86 10.70
N ASP A 102 3.00 5.93 11.42
CA ASP A 102 3.31 5.84 12.85
C ASP A 102 2.07 5.51 13.70
N MET A 103 0.90 6.01 13.31
CA MET A 103 -0.36 5.70 13.99
C MET A 103 -0.78 4.24 13.74
N MET A 104 -0.64 3.77 12.50
CA MET A 104 -0.88 2.38 12.11
C MET A 104 0.06 1.43 12.85
N TYR A 105 1.36 1.74 12.89
CA TYR A 105 2.34 0.98 13.66
C TYR A 105 1.96 0.92 15.15
N LYS A 106 1.55 2.03 15.78
CA LYS A 106 1.10 2.02 17.19
C LYS A 106 -0.12 1.15 17.44
N GLN A 107 -1.03 1.02 16.47
CA GLN A 107 -2.19 0.14 16.60
C GLN A 107 -1.78 -1.32 16.42
N MET A 108 -0.93 -1.60 15.43
CA MET A 108 -0.41 -2.94 15.17
C MET A 108 0.46 -3.45 16.32
N SER A 109 1.41 -2.65 16.81
CA SER A 109 2.27 -3.05 17.94
C SER A 109 1.48 -3.29 19.23
N LYS A 110 0.34 -2.63 19.43
CA LYS A 110 -0.58 -2.96 20.53
C LYS A 110 -1.33 -4.28 20.33
N GLN A 111 -1.63 -4.65 19.09
CA GLN A 111 -2.32 -5.90 18.77
C GLN A 111 -1.37 -7.10 18.77
N TYR A 112 -0.17 -6.96 18.19
CA TYR A 112 0.82 -8.03 18.02
C TYR A 112 1.89 -8.06 19.13
N GLY A 113 2.24 -6.91 19.72
CA GLY A 113 3.19 -6.84 20.86
C GLY A 113 2.67 -7.43 22.17
N LYS A 114 1.43 -7.94 22.20
CA LYS A 114 0.89 -8.71 23.34
C LYS A 114 1.32 -10.19 23.33
N GLN A 115 1.98 -10.67 22.27
CA GLN A 115 2.41 -12.08 22.17
C GLN A 115 3.81 -12.37 22.73
N GLU A 116 4.66 -11.39 22.99
CA GLU A 116 6.02 -11.67 23.50
C GLU A 116 6.11 -11.91 25.02
N VAL A 117 5.16 -11.45 25.83
CA VAL A 117 5.32 -11.47 27.30
C VAL A 117 4.81 -12.75 27.99
N LEU A 118 4.31 -13.75 27.24
CA LEU A 118 3.74 -14.97 27.84
C LEU A 118 4.51 -16.28 27.60
N ASN A 119 5.57 -16.29 26.78
CA ASN A 119 6.27 -17.52 26.39
C ASN A 119 7.68 -17.74 27.01
N GLN A 120 8.06 -17.01 28.07
CA GLN A 120 9.36 -17.23 28.73
C GLN A 120 9.32 -17.72 30.19
N THR A 121 8.16 -18.08 30.76
CA THR A 121 8.11 -18.51 32.18
C THR A 121 7.58 -19.94 32.41
N SER A 122 7.44 -20.78 31.38
CA SER A 122 6.96 -22.16 31.58
C SER A 122 7.58 -23.12 30.58
N GLY A 123 8.83 -23.53 30.82
CA GLY A 123 9.49 -24.55 30.01
C GLY A 123 10.86 -25.06 30.47
N GLY A 124 11.37 -24.63 31.62
CA GLY A 124 12.61 -25.16 32.20
C GLY A 124 12.35 -26.24 33.24
N ILE A 125 12.06 -27.48 32.83
CA ILE A 125 12.34 -28.66 33.66
C ILE A 125 13.24 -29.59 32.86
N ILE A 126 14.52 -29.63 33.25
CA ILE A 126 15.46 -30.77 33.22
C ILE A 126 16.64 -30.33 34.10
N ASP A 127 16.68 -30.76 35.36
CA ASP A 127 17.39 -31.96 35.82
C ASP A 127 18.92 -31.82 35.73
N GLU A 128 19.58 -31.58 36.86
CA GLU A 128 20.95 -32.05 37.06
C GLU A 128 21.23 -32.38 38.53
N LYS A 129 21.65 -33.63 38.72
CA LYS A 129 22.09 -34.28 39.95
C LYS A 129 23.15 -33.48 40.72
N LYS A 130 22.99 -33.39 42.04
CA LYS A 130 24.03 -33.70 43.04
C LYS A 130 23.41 -33.95 44.41
#